data_AF-A0A9P4K3F1-F1
#
_entry.id   AF-A0A9P4K3F1-F1
#
_cell.length_a   1.000
_cell.length_b   1.000
_cell.length_c   1.000
_cell.angle_alpha   90.00
_cell.angle_beta   90.00
_cell.angle_gamma   90.00
#
_symmetry.space_group_name_H-M   'P 1'
#
loop_
_entity.id
_entity.type
_entity.pdbx_description
1 polymer ?
#
loop_
_entity_poly.entity_id
_entity_poly.type
_entity_poly.pdbx_seq_one_letter_code
_entity_poly.pdbx_strand_id
1 'polypeptide(L)'
;MPSPSSTPDGYFPVHFHHSPLEEAIQNFLHHLSVTVDLIHTHGPFRLHDGTIFVRAGDPNTAISTLDIASSFAAAQDAPIQTLGPASADLQTFTQLWTATKRLLDAILDSHSLPQDSFNWGVLGLASGGMDPDEGFVALKDRLKSALTALPNLEMTMGRDRGATEIGTRLDRLVRANREVHACSRLLLAAMRGWGSLRWFHAVCVAERWAGSLGYRRGERSIGGRGEGDIEGEEGDEIGKIWMRLINWKNPRWERGLLSKLDAWLAFALDTLFFLSAVLEAF
;
A
#
# COMPACT_ATOMS: atom_id res chain seq x y z
N MET A 1 50.07 -3.92 52.58
CA MET A 1 49.06 -3.00 52.04
C MET A 1 48.46 -3.63 50.79
N PRO A 2 47.16 -3.97 50.77
CA PRO A 2 46.53 -4.56 49.61
C PRO A 2 46.09 -3.48 48.62
N SER A 3 46.34 -3.71 47.33
CA SER A 3 45.96 -2.81 46.24
C SER A 3 44.46 -2.81 46.02
N PRO A 4 43.82 -1.66 45.73
CA PRO A 4 42.39 -1.61 45.43
C PRO A 4 42.12 -2.30 44.10
N SER A 5 41.34 -3.39 44.14
CA SER A 5 40.84 -4.05 42.94
C SER A 5 39.76 -3.17 42.31
N SER A 6 40.13 -2.48 41.24
CA SER A 6 39.19 -1.78 40.36
C SER A 6 38.40 -2.82 39.55
N THR A 7 37.28 -3.28 40.08
CA THR A 7 36.24 -3.92 39.25
C THR A 7 35.66 -2.83 38.35
N PRO A 8 35.79 -2.93 37.01
CA PRO A 8 35.25 -1.95 36.10
C PRO A 8 33.72 -1.95 36.22
N ASP A 9 33.18 -0.74 36.33
CA ASP A 9 31.76 -0.46 36.49
C ASP A 9 30.89 -1.27 35.54
N GLY A 10 29.83 -1.83 36.11
CA GLY A 10 28.89 -2.70 35.45
C GLY A 10 28.35 -2.11 34.16
N TYR A 11 28.54 -2.84 33.07
CA TYR A 11 27.74 -2.71 31.87
C TYR A 11 26.28 -2.99 32.24
N PHE A 12 25.51 -1.94 32.49
CA PHE A 12 24.05 -2.07 32.55
C PHE A 12 23.57 -2.29 31.12
N PRO A 13 22.93 -3.43 30.81
CA PRO A 13 22.32 -3.61 29.50
C PRO A 13 21.27 -2.53 29.32
N VAL A 14 21.49 -1.65 28.33
CA VAL A 14 20.49 -0.70 27.89
C VAL A 14 19.38 -1.52 27.23
N HIS A 15 18.34 -1.81 28.00
CA HIS A 15 17.12 -2.39 27.46
C HIS A 15 16.47 -1.31 26.59
N PHE A 16 16.70 -1.41 25.28
CA PHE A 16 15.95 -0.62 24.31
C PHE A 16 14.49 -1.08 24.37
N HIS A 17 13.65 -0.29 25.03
CA HIS A 17 12.20 -0.48 24.94
C HIS A 17 11.80 -0.11 23.51
N HIS A 18 11.60 -1.11 22.67
CA HIS A 18 10.99 -0.91 21.35
C HIS A 18 9.65 -0.21 21.54
N SER A 19 9.39 0.81 20.73
CA SER A 19 8.11 1.50 20.80
C SER A 19 6.98 0.52 20.40
N PRO A 20 5.77 0.61 20.99
CA PRO A 20 4.65 -0.26 20.60
C PRO A 20 4.35 -0.22 19.09
N LEU A 21 4.59 0.91 18.44
CA LEU A 21 4.48 1.08 16.99
C LEU A 21 5.51 0.25 16.24
N GLU A 22 6.77 0.28 16.67
CA GLU A 22 7.86 -0.49 16.06
C GLU A 22 7.60 -2.00 16.15
N GLU A 23 7.15 -2.49 17.32
CA GLU A 23 6.75 -3.88 17.49
C GLU A 23 5.61 -4.27 16.54
N ALA A 24 4.58 -3.41 16.42
CA ALA A 24 3.47 -3.63 15.50
C ALA A 24 3.92 -3.68 14.03
N ILE A 25 4.84 -2.80 13.63
CA ILE A 25 5.43 -2.78 12.28
C ILE A 25 6.19 -4.07 12.00
N GLN A 26 7.09 -4.49 12.90
CA GLN A 26 7.91 -5.69 12.71
C GLN A 26 7.03 -6.95 12.62
N ASN A 27 6.02 -7.05 13.49
CA ASN A 27 5.09 -8.16 13.47
C ASN A 27 4.27 -8.20 12.16
N PHE A 28 3.80 -7.04 11.69
CA PHE A 28 3.12 -6.94 10.39
C PHE A 28 4.02 -7.37 9.23
N LEU A 29 5.24 -6.84 9.14
CA LEU A 29 6.17 -7.15 8.03
C LEU A 29 6.57 -8.63 8.03
N HIS A 30 6.76 -9.22 9.22
CA HIS A 30 7.01 -10.66 9.35
C HIS A 30 5.87 -11.49 8.77
N HIS A 31 4.63 -11.26 9.22
CA HIS A 31 3.47 -11.99 8.72
C HIS A 31 3.18 -11.72 7.24
N LEU A 32 3.47 -10.51 6.76
CA LEU A 32 3.34 -10.16 5.35
C LEU A 32 4.30 -11.00 4.51
N SER A 33 5.57 -11.09 4.91
CA SER A 33 6.55 -11.92 4.21
C SER A 33 6.10 -13.37 4.19
N VAL A 34 5.76 -13.95 5.34
CA VAL A 34 5.36 -15.36 5.44
C VAL A 34 4.14 -15.65 4.56
N THR A 35 3.15 -14.75 4.53
CA THR A 35 1.94 -14.92 3.70
C THR A 35 2.25 -14.83 2.21
N VAL A 36 3.09 -13.88 1.80
CA VAL A 36 3.49 -13.74 0.39
C VAL A 36 4.31 -14.95 -0.05
N ASP A 37 5.26 -15.39 0.76
CA ASP A 37 6.10 -16.56 0.48
C ASP A 37 5.24 -17.84 0.40
N LEU A 38 4.20 -17.94 1.22
CA LEU A 38 3.21 -19.02 1.15
C LEU A 38 2.46 -19.03 -0.19
N ILE A 39 2.00 -17.88 -0.67
CA ILE A 39 1.35 -17.75 -1.98
C ILE A 39 2.32 -18.15 -3.09
N HIS A 40 3.57 -17.68 -3.05
CA HIS A 40 4.60 -18.08 -4.03
C HIS A 40 4.91 -19.58 -4.01
N THR A 41 4.91 -20.20 -2.83
CA THR A 41 5.24 -21.62 -2.69
C THR A 41 4.09 -22.54 -3.12
N HIS A 42 2.84 -22.12 -2.93
CA HIS A 42 1.67 -22.97 -3.11
C HIS A 42 0.75 -22.56 -4.27
N GLY A 43 1.05 -21.43 -4.92
CA GLY A 43 0.18 -20.81 -5.90
C GLY A 43 -0.96 -20.00 -5.27
N PRO A 44 -1.82 -19.36 -6.09
CA PRO A 44 -2.99 -18.64 -5.61
C PRO A 44 -3.96 -19.51 -4.83
N PHE A 45 -4.65 -18.88 -3.89
CA PHE A 45 -5.74 -19.48 -3.14
C PHE A 45 -7.09 -19.04 -3.71
N ARG A 46 -8.08 -19.94 -3.66
CA ARG A 46 -9.46 -19.67 -4.10
C ARG A 46 -10.45 -20.36 -3.17
N LEU A 47 -11.72 -19.99 -3.31
CA LEU A 47 -12.84 -20.71 -2.70
C LEU A 47 -13.38 -21.76 -3.68
N HIS A 48 -13.29 -23.02 -3.32
CA HIS A 48 -14.02 -24.12 -3.94
C HIS A 48 -15.45 -24.16 -3.39
N ASP A 49 -16.44 -24.29 -4.28
CA ASP A 49 -17.88 -24.23 -3.97
C ASP A 49 -18.28 -23.02 -3.10
N GLY A 50 -17.56 -21.90 -3.25
CA GLY A 50 -17.79 -20.66 -2.52
C GLY A 50 -17.53 -20.70 -1.01
N THR A 51 -17.04 -21.82 -0.47
CA THR A 51 -16.92 -22.03 0.99
C THR A 51 -15.63 -22.68 1.42
N ILE A 52 -14.93 -23.38 0.52
CA ILE A 52 -13.72 -24.11 0.88
C ILE A 52 -12.49 -23.38 0.30
N PHE A 53 -11.79 -22.61 1.12
CA PHE A 53 -10.43 -22.16 0.89
C PHE A 53 -9.51 -23.32 0.49
N VAL A 54 -8.96 -23.26 -0.72
CA VAL A 54 -8.06 -24.26 -1.28
C VAL A 54 -6.93 -23.59 -2.06
N ARG A 55 -5.80 -24.29 -2.18
CA ARG A 55 -4.72 -23.95 -3.12
C ARG A 55 -5.20 -24.26 -4.53
N ALA A 56 -5.12 -23.31 -5.45
CA ALA A 56 -5.82 -23.38 -6.74
C ALA A 56 -4.90 -23.22 -7.97
N GLY A 57 -3.58 -23.11 -7.78
CA GLY A 57 -2.62 -22.95 -8.88
C GLY A 57 -1.50 -23.98 -8.85
N ASP A 58 -0.85 -24.13 -10.01
CA ASP A 58 0.44 -24.81 -10.11
C ASP A 58 1.52 -23.90 -9.49
N PRO A 59 2.32 -24.38 -8.50
CA PRO A 59 3.37 -23.60 -7.87
C PRO A 59 4.43 -23.06 -8.84
N ASN A 60 4.52 -23.60 -10.06
CA ASN A 60 5.46 -23.13 -11.08
C ASN A 60 4.94 -21.95 -11.92
N THR A 61 3.71 -21.51 -11.70
CA THR A 61 3.13 -20.40 -12.47
C THR A 61 3.54 -19.07 -11.86
N ALA A 62 3.97 -18.12 -12.70
CA ALA A 62 4.25 -16.76 -12.26
C ALA A 62 3.00 -16.15 -11.62
N ILE A 63 3.12 -15.71 -10.36
CA ILE A 63 1.99 -15.19 -9.59
C ILE A 63 1.80 -13.71 -9.90
N SER A 64 0.62 -13.37 -10.40
CA SER A 64 0.26 -11.98 -10.63
C SER A 64 -0.21 -11.29 -9.36
N THR A 65 -0.22 -9.96 -9.38
CA THR A 65 -0.87 -9.15 -8.34
C THR A 65 -2.33 -9.51 -8.12
N LEU A 66 -3.04 -9.81 -9.20
CA LEU A 66 -4.45 -10.16 -9.15
C LEU A 66 -4.64 -11.50 -8.42
N ASP A 67 -3.70 -12.43 -8.58
CA ASP A 67 -3.68 -13.72 -7.88
C ASP A 67 -3.47 -13.54 -6.38
N ILE A 68 -2.55 -12.64 -5.97
CA ILE A 68 -2.36 -12.28 -4.56
C ILE A 68 -3.65 -11.67 -4.01
N ALA A 69 -4.19 -10.64 -4.66
CA ALA A 69 -5.42 -9.98 -4.22
C ALA A 69 -6.61 -10.95 -4.12
N SER A 70 -6.74 -11.86 -5.08
CA SER A 70 -7.77 -12.91 -5.07
C SER A 70 -7.58 -13.90 -3.92
N SER A 71 -6.33 -14.22 -3.56
CA SER A 71 -6.02 -15.09 -2.43
C SER A 71 -6.45 -14.45 -1.10
N PHE A 72 -6.19 -13.15 -0.93
CA PHE A 72 -6.68 -12.40 0.24
C PHE A 72 -8.21 -12.33 0.30
N ALA A 73 -8.88 -12.12 -0.84
CA ALA A 73 -10.33 -12.13 -0.90
C ALA A 73 -10.89 -13.50 -0.53
N ALA A 74 -10.32 -14.58 -1.08
CA ALA A 74 -10.71 -15.95 -0.76
C ALA A 74 -10.50 -16.27 0.72
N ALA A 75 -9.40 -15.81 1.34
CA ALA A 75 -9.13 -16.02 2.76
C ALA A 75 -10.10 -15.24 3.66
N GLN A 76 -10.45 -14.01 3.27
CA GLN A 76 -11.40 -13.18 4.01
C GLN A 76 -12.82 -13.74 3.96
N ASP A 77 -13.24 -14.24 2.79
CA ASP A 77 -14.59 -14.73 2.55
C ASP A 77 -14.76 -16.20 2.98
N ALA A 78 -13.67 -16.89 3.34
CA ALA A 78 -13.70 -18.27 3.79
C ALA A 78 -14.32 -18.41 5.19
N PRO A 79 -15.32 -19.28 5.37
CA PRO A 79 -15.77 -19.69 6.70
C PRO A 79 -14.67 -20.48 7.43
N ILE A 80 -14.88 -20.68 8.74
CA ILE A 80 -14.00 -21.54 9.57
C ILE A 80 -13.95 -22.93 8.94
N GLN A 81 -12.75 -23.37 8.59
CA GLN A 81 -12.52 -24.64 7.91
C GLN A 81 -12.30 -25.81 8.87
N THR A 82 -12.55 -27.02 8.36
CA THR A 82 -12.14 -28.28 9.00
C THR A 82 -10.62 -28.48 8.91
N LEU A 83 -10.09 -29.35 9.77
CA LEU A 83 -8.66 -29.63 9.90
C LEU A 83 -8.01 -30.03 8.56
N GLY A 84 -6.91 -29.37 8.20
CA GLY A 84 -6.12 -29.68 7.00
C GLY A 84 -5.04 -28.62 6.68
N PRO A 85 -4.20 -28.83 5.65
CA PRO A 85 -3.15 -27.87 5.26
C PRO A 85 -3.69 -26.48 4.93
N ALA A 86 -4.83 -26.41 4.22
CA ALA A 86 -5.47 -25.14 3.87
C ALA A 86 -5.96 -24.37 5.11
N SER A 87 -6.28 -25.06 6.20
CA SER A 87 -6.65 -24.43 7.48
C SER A 87 -5.46 -23.72 8.13
N ALA A 88 -4.25 -24.32 8.09
CA ALA A 88 -3.02 -23.69 8.57
C ALA A 88 -2.63 -22.48 7.69
N ASP A 89 -2.81 -22.59 6.38
CA ASP A 89 -2.61 -21.46 5.45
C ASP A 89 -3.58 -20.31 5.79
N LEU A 90 -4.87 -20.61 5.95
CA LEU A 90 -5.90 -19.62 6.33
C LEU A 90 -5.58 -18.97 7.69
N GLN A 91 -5.04 -19.72 8.65
CA GLN A 91 -4.58 -19.19 9.93
C GLN A 91 -3.45 -18.16 9.72
N THR A 92 -2.54 -18.40 8.77
CA THR A 92 -1.47 -17.45 8.42
C THR A 92 -2.03 -16.15 7.87
N PHE A 93 -2.99 -16.20 6.94
CA PHE A 93 -3.71 -15.00 6.46
C PHE A 93 -4.43 -14.27 7.61
N THR A 94 -5.03 -15.00 8.54
CA THR A 94 -5.73 -14.43 9.70
C THR A 94 -4.77 -13.74 10.68
N GLN A 95 -3.58 -14.31 10.88
CA GLN A 95 -2.51 -13.71 11.69
C GLN A 95 -2.01 -12.42 11.04
N LEU A 96 -1.75 -12.43 9.73
CA LEU A 96 -1.43 -11.21 8.99
C LEU A 96 -2.53 -10.17 9.15
N TRP A 97 -3.80 -10.53 8.95
CA TRP A 97 -4.90 -9.58 9.13
C TRP A 97 -4.96 -8.99 10.55
N THR A 98 -4.70 -9.82 11.57
CA THR A 98 -4.63 -9.35 12.96
C THR A 98 -3.48 -8.37 13.17
N ALA A 99 -2.30 -8.65 12.59
CA ALA A 99 -1.16 -7.75 12.64
C ALA A 99 -1.42 -6.44 11.88
N THR A 100 -2.06 -6.50 10.70
CA THR A 100 -2.45 -5.32 9.90
C THR A 100 -3.34 -4.39 10.72
N LYS A 101 -4.38 -4.90 11.38
CA LYS A 101 -5.27 -4.10 12.22
C LYS A 101 -4.52 -3.39 13.34
N ARG A 102 -3.69 -4.14 14.09
CA ARG A 102 -2.87 -3.60 15.18
C ARG A 102 -1.92 -2.51 14.69
N LEU A 103 -1.32 -2.70 13.52
CA LEU A 103 -0.45 -1.69 12.92
C LEU A 103 -1.23 -0.43 12.53
N LEU A 104 -2.38 -0.58 11.87
CA LEU A 104 -3.23 0.57 11.52
C LEU A 104 -3.63 1.35 12.78
N ASP A 105 -4.09 0.68 13.83
CA ASP A 105 -4.45 1.31 15.11
C ASP A 105 -3.25 2.05 15.72
N ALA A 106 -2.08 1.39 15.82
CA ALA A 106 -0.87 1.99 16.38
C ALA A 106 -0.40 3.24 15.59
N ILE A 107 -0.53 3.20 14.25
CA ILE A 107 -0.20 4.33 13.39
C ILE A 107 -1.17 5.49 13.65
N LEU A 108 -2.47 5.22 13.71
CA LEU A 108 -3.48 6.24 13.99
C LEU A 108 -3.27 6.90 15.35
N ASP A 109 -2.94 6.11 16.37
CA ASP A 109 -2.71 6.59 17.74
C ASP A 109 -1.41 7.40 17.88
N SER A 110 -0.37 7.05 17.11
CA SER A 110 0.92 7.73 17.18
C SER A 110 0.95 9.11 16.50
N HIS A 111 0.01 9.37 15.58
CA HIS A 111 0.01 10.57 14.71
C HIS A 111 1.35 10.85 14.00
N SER A 112 2.14 9.81 13.75
CA SER A 112 3.53 9.92 13.25
C SER A 112 3.64 10.07 11.73
N LEU A 113 2.56 9.85 10.99
CA LEU A 113 2.58 9.88 9.53
C LEU A 113 2.62 11.32 8.98
N PRO A 114 3.38 11.55 7.89
CA PRO A 114 3.20 12.73 7.06
C PRO A 114 1.73 12.85 6.61
N GLN A 115 1.22 14.08 6.64
CA GLN A 115 -0.19 14.34 6.34
C GLN A 115 -0.61 13.83 4.96
N ASP A 116 0.23 13.95 3.94
CA ASP A 116 -0.05 13.46 2.60
C ASP A 116 -0.16 11.93 2.55
N SER A 117 0.83 11.22 3.12
CA SER A 117 0.79 9.75 3.23
C SER A 117 -0.45 9.27 3.97
N PHE A 118 -0.81 9.96 5.06
CA PHE A 118 -2.02 9.66 5.82
C PHE A 118 -3.28 9.80 4.96
N ASN A 119 -3.48 10.95 4.30
CA ASN A 119 -4.72 11.20 3.55
C ASN A 119 -4.87 10.28 2.33
N TRP A 120 -3.78 10.02 1.59
CA TRP A 120 -3.80 9.05 0.49
C TRP A 120 -4.06 7.63 0.99
N GLY A 121 -3.52 7.26 2.14
CA GLY A 121 -3.83 5.99 2.78
C GLY A 121 -5.30 5.85 3.15
N VAL A 122 -5.92 6.91 3.70
CA VAL A 122 -7.36 6.90 4.01
C VAL A 122 -8.21 6.72 2.74
N LEU A 123 -7.84 7.36 1.63
CA LEU A 123 -8.51 7.14 0.34
C LEU A 123 -8.34 5.69 -0.14
N GLY A 124 -7.16 5.11 0.06
CA GLY A 124 -6.86 3.70 -0.23
C GLY A 124 -7.72 2.73 0.58
N LEU A 125 -7.83 2.96 1.89
CA LEU A 125 -8.70 2.19 2.78
C LEU A 125 -10.17 2.30 2.35
N ALA A 126 -10.65 3.52 2.10
CA ALA A 126 -12.01 3.75 1.64
C ALA A 126 -12.31 3.10 0.27
N SER A 127 -11.30 2.89 -0.56
CA SER A 127 -11.45 2.16 -1.83
C SER A 127 -11.67 0.66 -1.64
N GLY A 128 -11.22 0.11 -0.50
CA GLY A 128 -11.43 -1.27 -0.09
C GLY A 128 -12.67 -1.52 0.75
N GLY A 129 -13.56 -0.53 0.94
CA GLY A 129 -14.81 -0.71 1.69
C GLY A 129 -15.73 -1.75 1.06
N MET A 130 -16.21 -2.70 1.86
CA MET A 130 -17.23 -3.68 1.50
C MET A 130 -18.61 -3.06 1.69
N ASP A 131 -19.48 -3.23 0.70
CA ASP A 131 -20.86 -2.73 0.68
C ASP A 131 -21.03 -1.27 1.14
N PRO A 132 -20.28 -0.30 0.55
CA PRO A 132 -20.35 1.09 0.98
C PRO A 132 -21.71 1.71 0.63
N ASP A 133 -22.28 2.46 1.58
CA ASP A 133 -23.48 3.27 1.31
C ASP A 133 -23.16 4.50 0.42
N GLU A 134 -24.21 5.13 -0.12
CA GLU A 134 -24.07 6.29 -1.00
C GLU A 134 -23.33 7.47 -0.34
N GLY A 135 -23.50 7.65 0.97
CA GLY A 135 -22.83 8.71 1.73
C GLY A 135 -21.33 8.47 1.84
N PHE A 136 -20.93 7.23 2.06
CA PHE A 136 -19.54 6.79 2.09
C PHE A 136 -18.88 6.99 0.72
N VAL A 137 -19.56 6.61 -0.36
CA VAL A 137 -19.07 6.83 -1.74
C VAL A 137 -18.90 8.32 -2.02
N ALA A 138 -19.88 9.15 -1.67
CA ALA A 138 -19.81 10.60 -1.86
C ALA A 138 -18.66 11.24 -1.06
N LEU A 139 -18.41 10.80 0.18
CA LEU A 139 -17.26 11.25 0.99
C LEU A 139 -15.93 10.85 0.36
N LYS A 140 -15.84 9.62 -0.16
CA LYS A 140 -14.65 9.13 -0.87
C LYS A 140 -14.35 9.97 -2.11
N ASP A 141 -15.37 10.25 -2.92
CA ASP A 141 -15.21 11.06 -4.14
C ASP A 141 -14.80 12.50 -3.80
N ARG A 142 -15.38 13.09 -2.75
CA ARG A 142 -14.97 14.42 -2.24
C ARG A 142 -13.52 14.42 -1.79
N LEU A 143 -13.08 13.43 -1.02
CA LEU A 143 -11.68 13.30 -0.61
C LEU A 143 -10.76 13.20 -1.82
N LYS A 144 -11.10 12.35 -2.79
CA LYS A 144 -10.34 12.20 -4.03
C LYS A 144 -10.21 13.52 -4.78
N SER A 145 -11.33 14.21 -5.00
CA SER A 145 -11.32 15.52 -5.67
C SER A 145 -10.47 16.54 -4.90
N ALA A 146 -10.58 16.59 -3.58
CA ALA A 146 -9.81 17.51 -2.75
C ALA A 146 -8.30 17.22 -2.80
N LEU A 147 -7.90 15.93 -2.72
CA LEU A 147 -6.50 15.50 -2.86
C LEU A 147 -5.94 15.87 -4.24
N THR A 148 -6.71 15.65 -5.31
CA THR A 148 -6.26 16.00 -6.67
C THR A 148 -6.20 17.51 -6.93
N ALA A 149 -6.86 18.32 -6.10
CA ALA A 149 -6.81 19.76 -6.17
C ALA A 149 -5.59 20.35 -5.43
N LEU A 150 -4.91 19.55 -4.60
CA LEU A 150 -3.65 19.95 -4.01
C LEU A 150 -2.57 20.00 -5.10
N PRO A 151 -1.74 21.05 -5.13
CA PRO A 151 -0.68 21.19 -6.09
C PRO A 151 0.39 20.17 -5.75
N ASN A 152 0.89 19.47 -6.77
CA ASN A 152 2.14 18.74 -6.61
C ASN A 152 3.20 19.79 -6.22
N LEU A 153 3.80 19.61 -5.05
CA LEU A 153 4.82 20.52 -4.51
C LEU A 153 6.01 20.72 -5.47
N GLU A 154 6.18 19.80 -6.42
CA GLU A 154 7.21 19.83 -7.47
C GLU A 154 6.87 20.71 -8.69
N MET A 155 5.63 21.22 -8.82
CA MET A 155 5.32 22.18 -9.87
C MET A 155 5.99 23.52 -9.55
N THR A 156 7.22 23.65 -10.03
CA THR A 156 8.05 24.85 -10.03
C THR A 156 7.21 26.09 -10.31
N MET A 157 7.30 27.06 -9.41
CA MET A 157 6.66 28.35 -9.56
C MET A 157 7.23 29.05 -10.80
N GLY A 158 6.53 28.94 -11.92
CA GLY A 158 6.74 29.81 -13.07
C GLY A 158 6.68 31.26 -12.58
N ARG A 159 7.76 32.01 -12.81
CA ARG A 159 8.10 33.29 -12.16
C ARG A 159 7.17 34.46 -12.49
N ASP A 160 6.15 34.25 -13.33
CA ASP A 160 5.35 35.32 -13.96
C ASP A 160 3.86 35.35 -13.56
N ARG A 161 3.45 34.74 -12.44
CA ARG A 161 2.04 34.83 -12.01
C ARG A 161 1.79 36.09 -11.18
N GLY A 162 0.85 36.93 -11.64
CA GLY A 162 0.47 38.18 -10.97
C GLY A 162 -0.18 37.96 -9.60
N ALA A 163 -0.10 38.97 -8.71
CA ALA A 163 -0.54 38.88 -7.31
C ALA A 163 -1.99 38.40 -7.09
N THR A 164 -2.91 38.70 -8.02
CA THR A 164 -4.32 38.27 -7.96
C THR A 164 -4.50 36.76 -8.19
N GLU A 165 -3.65 36.15 -9.02
CA GLU A 165 -3.65 34.70 -9.23
C GLU A 165 -3.10 33.95 -8.01
N ILE A 166 -2.23 34.59 -7.24
CA ILE A 166 -1.67 34.04 -6.01
C ILE A 166 -2.75 33.96 -4.92
N GLY A 167 -3.54 35.02 -4.73
CA GLY A 167 -4.61 35.05 -3.72
C GLY A 167 -5.69 33.99 -3.97
N THR A 168 -6.21 33.94 -5.20
CA THR A 168 -7.22 32.93 -5.59
C THR A 168 -6.70 31.50 -5.53
N ARG A 169 -5.40 31.28 -5.78
CA ARG A 169 -4.75 29.98 -5.60
C ARG A 169 -4.67 29.62 -4.12
N LEU A 170 -4.19 30.52 -3.26
CA LEU A 170 -4.06 30.29 -1.83
C LEU A 170 -5.41 29.90 -1.19
N ASP A 171 -6.49 30.60 -1.54
CA ASP A 171 -7.83 30.28 -1.03
C ASP A 171 -8.29 28.88 -1.45
N ARG A 172 -8.01 28.47 -2.69
CA ARG A 172 -8.30 27.11 -3.17
C ARG A 172 -7.50 26.06 -2.40
N LEU A 173 -6.22 26.33 -2.09
CA LEU A 173 -5.38 25.44 -1.31
C LEU A 173 -5.88 25.27 0.11
N VAL A 174 -6.19 26.38 0.78
CA VAL A 174 -6.72 26.35 2.15
C VAL A 174 -8.04 25.58 2.18
N ARG A 175 -8.91 25.79 1.19
CA ARG A 175 -10.18 25.05 1.09
C ARG A 175 -9.95 23.56 0.84
N ALA A 176 -9.07 23.20 -0.10
CA ALA A 176 -8.74 21.81 -0.39
C ALA A 176 -8.15 21.11 0.84
N ASN A 177 -7.20 21.73 1.55
CA ASN A 177 -6.62 21.16 2.77
C ASN A 177 -7.66 20.92 3.88
N ARG A 178 -8.58 21.86 4.08
CA ARG A 178 -9.68 21.70 5.05
C ARG A 178 -10.61 20.55 4.64
N GLU A 179 -10.94 20.47 3.36
CA GLU A 179 -11.79 19.41 2.81
C GLU A 179 -11.13 18.03 2.95
N VAL A 180 -9.84 17.91 2.61
CA VAL A 180 -9.06 16.69 2.80
C VAL A 180 -9.09 16.26 4.26
N HIS A 181 -8.75 17.15 5.19
CA HIS A 181 -8.75 16.82 6.62
C HIS A 181 -10.14 16.38 7.11
N ALA A 182 -11.19 17.10 6.72
CA ALA A 182 -12.57 16.77 7.10
C ALA A 182 -13.00 15.41 6.53
N CYS A 183 -12.85 15.19 5.22
CA CYS A 183 -13.26 13.95 4.57
C CYS A 183 -12.45 12.74 5.06
N SER A 184 -11.13 12.87 5.26
CA SER A 184 -10.32 11.77 5.80
C SER A 184 -10.82 11.33 7.18
N ARG A 185 -11.11 12.28 8.08
CA ARG A 185 -11.62 11.97 9.42
C ARG A 185 -13.01 11.36 9.39
N LEU A 186 -13.90 11.88 8.54
CA LEU A 186 -15.25 11.34 8.38
C LEU A 186 -15.23 9.92 7.82
N LEU A 187 -14.36 9.63 6.85
CA LEU A 187 -14.19 8.28 6.30
C LEU A 187 -13.65 7.31 7.35
N LEU A 188 -12.61 7.71 8.10
CA LEU A 188 -12.07 6.90 9.21
C LEU A 188 -13.15 6.60 10.26
N ALA A 189 -13.94 7.60 10.66
CA ALA A 189 -15.04 7.41 11.59
C ALA A 189 -16.15 6.50 11.01
N ALA A 190 -16.43 6.60 9.70
CA ALA A 190 -17.45 5.81 9.03
C ALA A 190 -17.07 4.33 8.88
N MET A 191 -15.78 4.01 8.73
CA MET A 191 -15.33 2.62 8.61
C MET A 191 -15.63 1.78 9.88
N ARG A 192 -15.81 2.42 11.06
CA ARG A 192 -16.24 1.80 12.33
C ARG A 192 -15.50 0.48 12.63
N GLY A 193 -14.18 0.53 12.55
CA GLY A 193 -13.29 -0.63 12.67
C GLY A 193 -12.89 -1.19 11.30
N TRP A 194 -12.08 -2.24 11.31
CA TRP A 194 -11.45 -2.76 10.10
C TRP A 194 -12.24 -3.87 9.40
N GLY A 195 -13.30 -4.38 10.04
CA GLY A 195 -14.05 -5.54 9.56
C GLY A 195 -14.81 -5.32 8.24
N SER A 196 -15.10 -4.07 7.89
CA SER A 196 -15.75 -3.66 6.64
C SER A 196 -14.77 -3.47 5.48
N LEU A 197 -13.47 -3.75 5.66
CA LEU A 197 -12.46 -3.53 4.63
C LEU A 197 -12.01 -4.85 3.99
N ARG A 198 -11.77 -4.80 2.68
CA ARG A 198 -11.07 -5.87 1.96
C ARG A 198 -9.63 -5.97 2.46
N TRP A 199 -9.23 -7.16 2.91
CA TRP A 199 -7.94 -7.37 3.59
C TRP A 199 -6.76 -6.89 2.76
N PHE A 200 -6.75 -7.20 1.46
CA PHE A 200 -5.68 -6.80 0.55
C PHE A 200 -5.46 -5.27 0.53
N HIS A 201 -6.53 -4.47 0.49
CA HIS A 201 -6.40 -3.01 0.47
C HIS A 201 -5.78 -2.47 1.75
N ALA A 202 -6.24 -2.98 2.89
CA ALA A 202 -5.72 -2.58 4.19
C ALA A 202 -4.27 -3.02 4.40
N VAL A 203 -3.88 -4.21 3.92
CA VAL A 203 -2.48 -4.67 3.92
C VAL A 203 -1.61 -3.73 3.09
N CYS A 204 -2.01 -3.38 1.86
CA CYS A 204 -1.21 -2.47 1.03
C CYS A 204 -1.08 -1.08 1.66
N VAL A 205 -2.13 -0.54 2.27
CA VAL A 205 -2.06 0.76 2.97
C VAL A 205 -1.14 0.67 4.18
N ALA A 206 -1.25 -0.39 4.98
CA ALA A 206 -0.39 -0.59 6.15
C ALA A 206 1.09 -0.69 5.76
N GLU A 207 1.41 -1.41 4.69
CA GLU A 207 2.77 -1.49 4.15
C GLU A 207 3.29 -0.13 3.67
N ARG A 208 2.47 0.64 2.93
CA ARG A 208 2.86 1.98 2.46
C ARG A 208 3.07 2.97 3.61
N TRP A 209 2.24 2.89 4.65
CA TRP A 209 2.42 3.71 5.84
C TRP A 209 3.67 3.30 6.64
N ALA A 210 3.94 2.00 6.80
CA ALA A 210 5.18 1.52 7.39
C ALA A 210 6.41 2.01 6.62
N GLY A 211 6.38 1.94 5.28
CA GLY A 211 7.43 2.48 4.41
C GLY A 211 7.60 4.00 4.55
N SER A 212 6.51 4.75 4.73
CA SER A 212 6.56 6.20 4.98
C SER A 212 7.18 6.55 6.33
N LEU A 213 7.17 5.62 7.29
CA LEU A 213 7.84 5.73 8.58
C LEU A 213 9.29 5.21 8.56
N GLY A 214 9.80 4.81 7.39
CA GLY A 214 11.16 4.33 7.21
C GLY A 214 11.35 2.82 7.40
N TYR A 215 10.27 2.03 7.45
CA TYR A 215 10.35 0.57 7.61
C TYR A 215 10.02 -0.11 6.28
N ARG A 216 11.02 -0.75 5.66
CA ARG A 216 10.85 -1.50 4.41
C ARG A 216 11.09 -2.99 4.61
N ARG A 217 10.44 -3.81 3.79
CA ARG A 217 10.65 -5.27 3.77
C ARG A 217 12.11 -5.56 3.34
N GLY A 218 12.84 -6.33 4.14
CA GLY A 218 14.18 -6.82 3.78
C GLY A 218 15.35 -5.88 4.10
N GLU A 219 15.10 -4.61 4.39
CA GLU A 219 16.12 -3.71 4.94
C GLU A 219 16.31 -4.04 6.43
N ARG A 220 17.23 -4.96 6.73
CA ARG A 220 17.81 -5.02 8.08
C ARG A 220 18.30 -3.62 8.39
N SER A 221 17.76 -3.01 9.45
CA SER A 221 18.12 -1.66 9.86
C SER A 221 19.62 -1.61 10.18
N ILE A 222 20.43 -1.35 9.17
CA ILE A 222 21.81 -0.93 9.38
C ILE A 222 21.67 0.48 9.90
N GLY A 223 21.63 0.61 11.22
CA GLY A 223 21.72 1.88 11.93
C GLY A 223 22.97 2.60 11.47
N GLY A 224 22.81 3.43 10.45
CA GLY A 224 23.87 4.11 9.77
C GLY A 224 23.22 5.16 8.89
N ARG A 225 23.24 6.39 9.38
CA ARG A 225 22.90 7.61 8.63
C ARG A 225 23.96 7.78 7.52
N GLY A 226 23.95 6.87 6.56
CA GLY A 226 24.78 6.88 5.36
C GLY A 226 23.89 7.32 4.22
N GLU A 227 24.01 8.60 3.86
CA GLU A 227 23.62 9.11 2.55
C GLU A 227 24.42 8.32 1.51
N GLY A 228 23.80 7.27 0.97
CA GLY A 228 24.37 6.43 -0.06
C GLY A 228 23.24 5.91 -0.92
N ASP A 229 23.13 6.46 -2.12
CA ASP A 229 22.15 6.06 -3.13
C ASP A 229 22.37 4.60 -3.51
N ILE A 230 21.61 3.69 -2.90
CA ILE A 230 21.51 2.30 -3.33
C ILE A 230 20.20 2.16 -4.09
N GLU A 231 20.29 2.20 -5.42
CA GLU A 231 19.22 1.85 -6.35
C GLU A 231 18.97 0.32 -6.29
N GLY A 232 18.24 -0.14 -5.27
CA GLY A 232 17.72 -1.50 -5.20
C GLY A 232 16.33 -1.58 -5.83
N GLU A 233 16.24 -1.94 -7.11
CA GLU A 233 14.99 -1.88 -7.92
C GLU A 233 13.97 -3.02 -7.64
N GLU A 234 14.38 -4.03 -6.86
CA GLU A 234 13.67 -5.32 -6.72
C GLU A 234 12.73 -5.40 -5.49
N GLY A 235 12.76 -4.42 -4.59
CA GLY A 235 12.02 -4.46 -3.31
C GLY A 235 10.62 -3.83 -3.29
N ASP A 236 10.19 -3.11 -4.33
CA ASP A 236 8.94 -2.32 -4.33
C ASP A 236 7.86 -2.87 -5.28
N GLU A 237 7.76 -4.19 -5.47
CA GLU A 237 6.69 -4.76 -6.31
C GLU A 237 5.30 -4.42 -5.78
N ILE A 238 5.03 -4.58 -4.47
CA ILE A 238 3.73 -4.26 -3.87
C ILE A 238 3.43 -2.75 -3.92
N GLY A 239 4.47 -1.93 -3.88
CA GLY A 239 4.32 -0.49 -4.08
C GLY A 239 3.99 -0.10 -5.52
N LYS A 240 4.70 -0.65 -6.50
CA LYS A 240 4.39 -0.49 -7.94
C LYS A 240 2.97 -0.99 -8.25
N ILE A 241 2.56 -2.06 -7.59
CA ILE A 241 1.20 -2.63 -7.61
C ILE A 241 0.13 -1.64 -7.15
N TRP A 242 0.38 -0.92 -6.05
CA TRP A 242 -0.58 0.05 -5.51
C TRP A 242 -0.77 1.26 -6.43
N MET A 243 0.32 1.74 -7.06
CA MET A 243 0.26 2.79 -8.08
C MET A 243 -0.59 2.35 -9.28
N ARG A 244 -0.51 1.08 -9.69
CA ARG A 244 -1.36 0.51 -10.75
C ARG A 244 -2.83 0.37 -10.32
N LEU A 245 -3.11 -0.01 -9.07
CA LEU A 245 -4.47 -0.16 -8.55
C LEU A 245 -5.21 1.16 -8.35
N ILE A 246 -4.53 2.22 -7.90
CA ILE A 246 -5.09 3.58 -7.87
C ILE A 246 -5.36 4.09 -9.30
N ASN A 247 -4.50 3.72 -10.26
CA ASN A 247 -4.65 4.09 -11.66
C ASN A 247 -5.64 3.22 -12.44
N TRP A 248 -6.16 2.12 -11.90
CA TRP A 248 -7.04 1.16 -12.58
C TRP A 248 -8.37 1.78 -13.09
N LYS A 249 -8.76 2.97 -12.62
CA LYS A 249 -9.91 3.72 -13.18
C LYS A 249 -9.54 4.99 -13.95
N ASN A 250 -8.31 5.19 -14.42
CA ASN A 250 -8.01 6.36 -15.27
C ASN A 250 -6.81 6.18 -16.24
N PRO A 251 -7.02 5.67 -17.47
CA PRO A 251 -5.95 5.41 -18.44
C PRO A 251 -5.45 6.67 -19.18
N ARG A 252 -5.33 7.82 -18.51
CA ARG A 252 -4.95 9.09 -19.18
C ARG A 252 -3.85 9.93 -18.50
N TRP A 253 -3.22 9.42 -17.44
CA TRP A 253 -2.23 10.18 -16.66
C TRP A 253 -0.76 9.87 -16.96
N GLU A 254 -0.45 9.07 -17.98
CA GLU A 254 0.95 8.80 -18.38
C GLU A 254 1.56 9.81 -19.37
N ARG A 255 0.85 10.91 -19.71
CA ARG A 255 1.33 11.87 -20.73
C ARG A 255 2.40 12.86 -20.26
N GLY A 256 2.93 12.70 -19.05
CA GLY A 256 4.15 13.40 -18.60
C GLY A 256 5.43 12.58 -18.73
N LEU A 257 5.34 11.23 -18.74
CA LEU A 257 6.53 10.35 -18.67
C LEU A 257 6.69 9.43 -19.89
N LEU A 258 5.61 9.12 -20.64
CA LEU A 258 5.65 8.19 -21.77
C LEU A 258 5.78 8.84 -23.16
N SER A 259 5.84 10.18 -23.26
CA SER A 259 6.08 10.90 -24.53
C SER A 259 7.46 10.68 -25.16
N LYS A 260 8.34 9.89 -24.52
CA LYS A 260 9.59 9.39 -25.10
C LYS A 260 9.52 7.95 -25.63
N LEU A 261 8.45 7.19 -25.36
CA LEU A 261 8.32 5.78 -25.77
C LEU A 261 7.32 5.56 -26.92
N ASP A 262 6.37 6.46 -27.12
CA ASP A 262 5.39 6.36 -28.22
C ASP A 262 5.94 6.72 -29.60
N ALA A 263 7.04 7.48 -29.70
CA ALA A 263 7.68 7.73 -31.00
C ALA A 263 8.34 6.47 -31.61
N TRP A 264 8.60 5.45 -30.80
CA TRP A 264 9.25 4.21 -31.23
C TRP A 264 8.26 3.05 -31.38
N LEU A 265 7.22 2.97 -30.54
CA LEU A 265 6.18 1.93 -30.63
C LEU A 265 5.11 2.22 -31.70
N ALA A 266 4.88 3.49 -32.06
CA ALA A 266 4.02 3.85 -33.19
C ALA A 266 4.60 3.42 -34.56
N PHE A 267 5.92 3.26 -34.68
CA PHE A 267 6.56 2.72 -35.89
C PHE A 267 6.39 1.18 -36.02
N ALA A 268 6.32 0.47 -34.89
CA ALA A 268 6.23 -1.00 -34.87
C ALA A 268 4.79 -1.53 -35.01
N LEU A 269 3.78 -0.77 -34.57
CA LEU A 269 2.38 -1.21 -34.58
C LEU A 269 1.63 -0.89 -35.88
N ASP A 270 2.04 0.13 -36.63
CA ASP A 270 1.49 0.40 -37.98
C ASP A 270 1.91 -0.66 -39.02
N THR A 271 3.05 -1.33 -38.80
CA THR A 271 3.55 -2.40 -39.69
C THR A 271 2.81 -3.73 -39.50
N LEU A 272 2.20 -3.96 -38.34
CA LEU A 272 1.47 -5.20 -38.01
C LEU A 272 -0.04 -5.10 -38.28
N PHE A 273 -0.64 -3.90 -38.22
CA PHE A 273 -2.03 -3.70 -38.63
C PHE A 273 -2.22 -3.75 -40.16
N PHE A 274 -1.18 -3.39 -40.94
CA PHE A 274 -1.24 -3.47 -42.40
C PHE A 274 -1.18 -4.92 -42.93
N LEU A 275 -0.59 -5.86 -42.17
CA LEU A 275 -0.49 -7.28 -42.56
C LEU A 275 -1.71 -8.12 -42.14
N SER A 276 -2.43 -7.74 -41.07
CA SER A 276 -3.66 -8.43 -40.66
C SER A 276 -4.84 -8.13 -41.59
N ALA A 277 -4.94 -6.90 -42.13
CA ALA A 277 -6.03 -6.50 -43.02
C ALA A 277 -5.89 -7.06 -44.45
N VAL A 278 -4.67 -7.44 -44.87
CA VAL A 278 -4.42 -8.03 -46.19
C VAL A 278 -4.69 -9.54 -46.21
N LEU A 279 -4.67 -10.21 -45.05
CA LEU A 279 -4.94 -11.65 -44.93
C LEU A 279 -6.42 -12.01 -44.72
N GLU A 280 -7.27 -11.05 -44.30
CA GLU A 280 -8.74 -11.26 -44.19
C GLU A 280 -9.52 -10.84 -45.44
N ALA A 281 -8.84 -10.27 -46.46
CA ALA A 281 -9.44 -9.88 -47.74
C ALA A 281 -9.19 -10.89 -48.89
N PHE A 282 -8.62 -12.07 -48.57
CA PHE A 282 -8.54 -13.27 -49.41
C PHE A 282 -9.31 -14.42 -48.76
#